data_AF-A0A2V2S2I2-F1
#
_entry.id   AF-A0A2V2S2I2-F1
#
_cell.length_a   1.000
_cell.length_b   1.000
_cell.length_c   1.000
_cell.angle_alpha   90.00
_cell.angle_beta   90.00
_cell.angle_gamma   90.00
#
_symmetry.space_group_name_H-M   'P 1'
#
loop_
_entity.id
_entity.type
_entity.pdbx_description
1 polymer ?
#
loop_
_entity_poly.entity_id
_entity_poly.type
_entity_poly.pdbx_seq_one_letter_code
_entity_poly.pdbx_strand_id
1 'polypeptide(L)'
;MSIAISEAVENRLAGRLAGRLAGRVQTPDLPLVAQVVSWLDLVDLCRELDESLITFDPPSSEALALHEVVLNLGIGCGGWLLHQIKTNRADISGSGQTIETLEASLELLRILQRSRHSDFPPAEIEATRQRIFNAAA
;
A
#
# COMPACT_ATOMS: atom_id res chain seq x y z
N MET A 1 -4.11 -25.02 -14.94
CA MET A 1 -3.62 -23.62 -15.00
C MET A 1 -2.29 -23.61 -14.28
N SER A 2 -1.22 -23.04 -14.86
CA SER A 2 0.11 -23.04 -14.24
C SER A 2 0.11 -22.12 -13.01
N ILE A 3 0.79 -22.52 -11.92
CA ILE A 3 0.93 -21.74 -10.68
C ILE A 3 1.45 -20.32 -10.99
N ALA A 4 2.42 -20.21 -11.89
CA ALA A 4 2.99 -18.92 -12.31
C ALA A 4 1.97 -17.97 -12.97
N ILE A 5 0.93 -18.50 -13.63
CA ILE A 5 -0.12 -17.67 -14.23
C ILE A 5 -1.07 -17.15 -13.13
N SER A 6 -1.35 -17.95 -12.10
CA SER A 6 -2.17 -17.52 -10.96
C SER A 6 -1.49 -16.38 -10.20
N GLU A 7 -0.20 -16.56 -9.87
CA GLU A 7 0.62 -15.58 -9.15
C GLU A 7 0.69 -14.24 -9.91
N ALA A 8 0.95 -14.27 -11.22
CA ALA A 8 1.01 -13.06 -12.03
C ALA A 8 -0.35 -12.31 -12.08
N VAL A 9 -1.46 -13.04 -12.10
CA VAL A 9 -2.81 -12.44 -12.07
C VAL A 9 -3.11 -11.84 -10.70
N GLU A 10 -2.83 -12.57 -9.62
CA GLU A 10 -3.00 -12.10 -8.23
C GLU A 10 -2.18 -10.83 -7.98
N ASN A 11 -0.90 -10.83 -8.37
CA ASN A 11 -0.01 -9.68 -8.25
C ASN A 11 -0.55 -8.45 -8.99
N ARG A 12 -1.07 -8.64 -10.22
CA ARG A 12 -1.67 -7.55 -10.99
C ARG A 12 -2.96 -7.03 -10.35
N LEU A 13 -3.80 -7.91 -9.80
CA LEU A 13 -5.04 -7.52 -9.13
C LEU A 13 -4.76 -6.76 -7.83
N ALA A 14 -3.81 -7.23 -7.02
CA ALA A 14 -3.37 -6.57 -5.80
C ALA A 14 -2.85 -5.17 -6.09
N GLY A 15 -1.95 -5.02 -7.08
CA GLY A 15 -1.44 -3.71 -7.48
C GLY A 15 -2.53 -2.74 -7.96
N ARG A 16 -3.51 -3.24 -8.74
CA ARG A 16 -4.66 -2.41 -9.17
C ARG A 16 -5.58 -2.03 -8.01
N LEU A 17 -5.78 -2.91 -7.04
CA LEU A 17 -6.53 -2.59 -5.83
C LEU A 17 -5.80 -1.50 -5.05
N ALA A 18 -4.49 -1.64 -4.84
CA ALA A 18 -3.67 -0.64 -4.16
C ALA A 18 -3.79 0.76 -4.81
N GLY A 19 -3.73 0.82 -6.15
CA GLY A 19 -3.88 2.07 -6.89
C GLY A 19 -5.25 2.73 -6.72
N ARG A 20 -6.32 1.93 -6.72
CA ARG A 20 -7.68 2.44 -6.49
C ARG A 20 -7.87 2.93 -5.06
N LEU A 21 -7.32 2.21 -4.07
CA LEU A 21 -7.37 2.62 -2.66
C LEU A 21 -6.61 3.93 -2.47
N ALA A 22 -5.38 4.04 -2.97
CA ALA A 22 -4.59 5.27 -2.92
C ALA A 22 -5.30 6.45 -3.59
N GLY A 23 -5.91 6.24 -4.77
CA GLY A 23 -6.70 7.26 -5.44
C GLY A 23 -7.85 7.77 -4.58
N ARG A 24 -8.54 6.89 -3.84
CA ARG A 24 -9.58 7.29 -2.88
C ARG A 24 -9.01 8.06 -1.70
N VAL A 25 -7.89 7.63 -1.13
CA VAL A 25 -7.23 8.38 -0.03
C VAL A 25 -6.96 9.81 -0.46
N GLN A 26 -6.49 10.04 -1.69
CA GLN A 26 -6.08 11.35 -2.18
C GLN A 26 -7.19 12.16 -2.86
N THR A 27 -8.43 11.67 -2.90
CA THR A 27 -9.55 12.38 -3.55
C THR A 27 -10.06 13.51 -2.65
N PRO A 28 -9.95 14.80 -3.04
CA PRO A 28 -10.30 15.92 -2.16
C PRO A 28 -11.78 15.97 -1.74
N ASP A 29 -12.67 15.51 -2.61
CA ASP A 29 -14.12 15.57 -2.39
C ASP A 29 -14.66 14.40 -1.56
N LEU A 30 -13.83 13.40 -1.23
CA LEU A 30 -14.26 12.31 -0.36
C LEU A 30 -14.24 12.76 1.11
N PRO A 31 -15.25 12.37 1.92
CA PRO A 31 -15.23 12.61 3.35
C PRO A 31 -13.95 12.04 3.97
N LEU A 32 -13.32 12.77 4.90
CA LEU A 32 -12.03 12.38 5.47
C LEU A 32 -12.08 11.01 6.16
N VAL A 33 -13.20 10.67 6.80
CA VAL A 33 -13.45 9.33 7.36
C VAL A 33 -13.34 8.24 6.29
N ALA A 34 -13.86 8.47 5.08
CA ALA A 34 -13.77 7.52 3.97
C ALA A 34 -12.34 7.42 3.41
N GLN A 35 -11.59 8.53 3.43
CA GLN A 35 -10.15 8.52 3.10
C GLN A 35 -9.36 7.71 4.13
N VAL A 36 -9.66 7.85 5.43
CA VAL A 36 -9.05 7.04 6.50
C VAL A 36 -9.33 5.56 6.32
N VAL A 37 -10.58 5.17 6.09
CA VAL A 37 -10.93 3.76 5.85
C VAL A 37 -10.21 3.22 4.61
N SER A 38 -10.19 3.98 3.51
CA SER A 38 -9.48 3.56 2.29
C SER A 38 -7.97 3.40 2.51
N TRP A 39 -7.38 4.18 3.42
CA TRP A 39 -5.98 4.04 3.78
C TRP A 39 -5.74 2.82 4.67
N LEU A 40 -6.64 2.51 5.59
CA LEU A 40 -6.55 1.28 6.39
C LEU A 40 -6.69 0.02 5.53
N ASP A 41 -7.60 0.01 4.56
CA ASP A 41 -7.70 -1.09 3.59
C ASP A 41 -6.38 -1.28 2.82
N LEU A 42 -5.66 -0.19 2.54
CA LEU A 42 -4.35 -0.25 1.90
C LEU A 42 -3.26 -0.75 2.87
N VAL A 43 -3.34 -0.42 4.16
CA VAL A 43 -2.46 -0.97 5.21
C VAL A 43 -2.65 -2.48 5.32
N ASP A 44 -3.90 -2.96 5.32
CA ASP A 44 -4.19 -4.39 5.41
C ASP A 44 -3.71 -5.14 4.17
N LEU A 45 -3.90 -4.57 2.97
CA LEU A 45 -3.30 -5.11 1.75
C LEU A 45 -1.77 -5.23 1.82
N CYS A 46 -1.08 -4.26 2.43
CA CYS A 46 0.37 -4.35 2.63
C CYS A 46 0.74 -5.55 3.52
N ARG A 47 -0.04 -5.80 4.59
CA ARG A 47 0.19 -6.92 5.51
C ARG A 47 -0.05 -8.26 4.84
N GLU A 48 -1.14 -8.39 4.09
CA GLU A 48 -1.45 -9.59 3.31
C GLU A 48 -0.34 -9.91 2.30
N LEU A 49 0.21 -8.89 1.64
CA LEU A 49 1.36 -9.05 0.75
C LEU A 49 2.62 -9.50 1.51
N ASP A 50 2.94 -8.94 2.69
CA ASP A 50 4.09 -9.40 3.49
C ASP A 50 3.92 -10.87 3.93
N GLU A 51 2.74 -11.26 4.38
CA GLU A 51 2.42 -12.65 4.74
C GLU A 51 2.59 -13.60 3.55
N SER A 52 2.21 -13.16 2.35
CA SER A 52 2.40 -13.93 1.12
C SER A 52 3.88 -14.17 0.80
N LEU A 53 4.76 -13.19 1.06
CA LEU A 53 6.20 -13.33 0.86
C LEU A 53 6.84 -14.36 1.79
N ILE A 54 6.26 -14.57 2.99
CA ILE A 54 6.72 -15.61 3.92
C ILE A 54 6.26 -17.00 3.43
N THR A 55 5.10 -17.05 2.78
CA THR A 55 4.49 -18.31 2.33
C THR A 55 5.23 -18.91 1.13
N PHE A 56 5.79 -18.08 0.25
CA PHE A 56 6.60 -18.51 -0.88
C PHE A 56 8.09 -18.27 -0.58
N ASP A 57 8.83 -19.34 -0.24
CA ASP A 57 10.28 -19.26 0.05
C ASP A 57 11.12 -20.04 -1.00
N PRO A 58 11.94 -19.36 -1.82
CA PRO A 58 12.14 -17.90 -1.88
C PRO A 58 11.01 -17.18 -2.64
N PRO A 59 10.67 -15.94 -2.26
CA PRO A 59 9.65 -15.16 -2.98
C PRO A 59 10.14 -14.75 -4.35
N SER A 60 9.22 -14.62 -5.31
CA SER A 60 9.56 -14.15 -6.65
C SER A 60 9.99 -12.67 -6.64
N SER A 61 10.86 -12.28 -7.57
CA SER A 61 11.28 -10.87 -7.69
C SER A 61 10.10 -9.95 -8.00
N GLU A 62 9.10 -10.44 -8.72
CA GLU A 62 7.86 -9.71 -9.00
C GLU A 62 7.02 -9.50 -7.74
N ALA A 63 6.88 -10.52 -6.87
CA ALA A 63 6.17 -10.39 -5.60
C ALA A 63 6.88 -9.40 -4.66
N LEU A 64 8.22 -9.46 -4.58
CA LEU A 64 9.03 -8.51 -3.80
C LEU A 64 8.86 -7.07 -4.31
N ALA A 65 9.00 -6.86 -5.63
CA ALA A 65 8.83 -5.55 -6.23
C ALA A 65 7.41 -4.99 -6.06
N LEU A 66 6.37 -5.84 -6.20
CA LEU A 66 4.99 -5.45 -5.94
C LEU A 66 4.81 -5.03 -4.47
N HIS A 67 5.29 -5.83 -3.53
CA HIS A 67 5.18 -5.53 -2.11
C HIS A 67 5.84 -4.19 -1.78
N GLU A 68 7.02 -3.92 -2.32
CA GLU A 68 7.70 -2.64 -2.11
C GLU A 68 6.93 -1.46 -2.70
N VAL A 69 6.43 -1.60 -3.92
CA VAL A 69 5.61 -0.57 -4.59
C VAL A 69 4.37 -0.23 -3.76
N VAL A 70 3.67 -1.25 -3.25
CA VAL A 70 2.43 -1.08 -2.47
C VAL A 70 2.74 -0.49 -1.10
N LEU A 71 3.81 -0.91 -0.43
CA LEU A 71 4.29 -0.31 0.82
C LEU A 71 4.62 1.18 0.65
N ASN A 72 5.39 1.53 -0.38
CA ASN A 72 5.75 2.92 -0.66
C ASN A 72 4.49 3.78 -0.90
N LEU A 73 3.51 3.24 -1.61
CA LEU A 73 2.23 3.90 -1.83
C LEU A 73 1.44 4.09 -0.52
N GLY A 74 1.36 3.06 0.32
CA GLY A 74 0.72 3.11 1.63
C GLY A 74 1.37 4.14 2.56
N ILE A 75 2.71 4.18 2.60
CA ILE A 75 3.48 5.15 3.39
C ILE A 75 3.22 6.58 2.90
N GLY A 76 3.29 6.80 1.58
CA GLY A 76 3.05 8.12 0.98
C GLY A 76 1.64 8.64 1.25
N CYS A 77 0.63 7.81 1.01
CA CYS A 77 -0.78 8.15 1.27
C CYS A 77 -1.04 8.43 2.75
N GLY A 78 -0.49 7.60 3.64
CA GLY A 78 -0.65 7.77 5.09
C GLY A 78 -0.01 9.03 5.63
N GLY A 79 1.21 9.34 5.15
CA GLY A 79 1.90 10.59 5.50
C GLY A 79 1.12 11.83 5.06
N TRP A 80 0.60 11.82 3.82
CA TRP A 80 -0.24 12.90 3.32
C TRP A 80 -1.55 13.04 4.13
N LEU A 81 -2.23 11.92 4.40
CA LEU A 81 -3.51 11.92 5.12
C LEU A 81 -3.36 12.43 6.55
N LEU A 82 -2.35 11.93 7.29
CA LEU A 82 -2.02 12.41 8.64
C LEU A 82 -1.70 13.90 8.65
N HIS A 83 -0.98 14.39 7.64
CA HIS A 83 -0.72 15.81 7.50
C HIS A 83 -2.03 16.60 7.32
N GLN A 84 -2.95 16.15 6.47
CA GLN A 84 -4.26 16.80 6.28
C GLN A 84 -5.09 16.83 7.56
N ILE A 85 -5.18 15.70 8.27
CA ILE A 85 -5.93 15.59 9.53
C ILE A 85 -5.39 16.60 10.56
N LYS A 86 -4.06 16.64 10.74
CA LYS A 86 -3.40 17.51 11.73
C LYS A 86 -3.51 18.99 11.36
N THR A 87 -3.25 19.34 10.11
CA THR A 87 -3.29 20.72 9.63
C THR A 87 -4.69 21.30 9.74
N ASN A 88 -5.72 20.53 9.37
CA ASN A 88 -7.10 20.99 9.36
C ASN A 88 -7.84 20.75 10.69
N ARG A 89 -7.17 20.11 11.68
CA ARG A 89 -7.77 19.66 12.95
C ARG A 89 -9.06 18.88 12.73
N ALA A 90 -9.06 18.04 11.71
CA ALA A 90 -10.26 17.39 11.25
C ALA A 90 -10.66 16.26 12.20
N ASP A 91 -11.97 16.12 12.44
CA ASP A 91 -12.51 15.03 13.23
C ASP A 91 -12.56 13.74 12.40
N ILE A 92 -11.89 12.71 12.91
CA ILE A 92 -11.84 11.37 12.31
C ILE A 92 -12.54 10.31 13.16
N SER A 93 -13.20 10.70 14.25
CA SER A 93 -13.83 9.77 15.20
C SER A 93 -14.83 8.81 14.55
N GLY A 94 -15.49 9.25 13.46
CA GLY A 94 -16.39 8.41 12.65
C GLY A 94 -15.70 7.22 11.94
N SER A 95 -14.36 7.18 11.90
CA SER A 95 -13.59 6.03 11.42
C SER A 95 -13.28 4.99 12.50
N GLY A 96 -13.56 5.31 13.78
CA GLY A 96 -13.13 4.50 14.93
C GLY A 96 -11.63 4.57 15.23
N GLN A 97 -10.88 5.43 14.53
CA GLN A 97 -9.44 5.60 14.71
C GLN A 97 -9.11 6.90 15.45
N THR A 98 -7.92 6.91 16.07
CA THR A 98 -7.28 8.12 16.60
C THR A 98 -6.04 8.47 15.76
N ILE A 99 -5.54 9.70 15.90
CA ILE A 99 -4.30 10.13 15.23
C ILE A 99 -3.15 9.19 15.61
N GLU A 100 -3.05 8.82 16.87
CA GLU A 100 -2.00 7.93 17.40
C GLU A 100 -2.07 6.53 16.76
N THR A 101 -3.28 5.98 16.57
CA THR A 101 -3.45 4.68 15.89
C THR A 101 -3.06 4.73 14.41
N LEU A 102 -3.33 5.85 13.74
CA LEU A 102 -2.91 6.05 12.36
C LEU A 102 -1.38 6.23 12.27
N GLU A 103 -0.76 6.97 13.19
CA GLU A 103 0.69 7.10 13.25
C GLU A 103 1.40 5.77 13.51
N ALA A 104 0.87 4.96 14.43
CA ALA A 104 1.38 3.62 14.70
C ALA A 104 1.29 2.72 13.47
N SER A 105 0.18 2.79 12.73
CA SER A 105 0.00 2.05 11.48
C SER A 105 0.98 2.50 10.39
N LEU A 106 1.22 3.81 10.27
CA LEU A 106 2.21 4.34 9.33
C LEU A 106 3.63 3.90 9.70
N GLU A 107 3.97 3.91 10.99
CA GLU A 107 5.29 3.45 11.42
C GLU A 107 5.48 1.94 11.21
N LEU A 108 4.44 1.13 11.39
CA LEU A 108 4.47 -0.28 11.04
C LEU A 108 4.85 -0.49 9.57
N LEU A 109 4.23 0.24 8.64
CA LEU A 109 4.57 0.12 7.21
C LEU A 109 6.04 0.48 6.94
N ARG A 110 6.58 1.50 7.62
CA ARG A 110 8.00 1.89 7.48
C ARG A 110 8.94 0.83 8.06
N ILE A 111 8.56 0.19 9.16
CA ILE A 111 9.31 -0.93 9.72
C ILE A 111 9.36 -2.09 8.72
N LEU A 112 8.21 -2.45 8.12
CA LEU A 112 8.11 -3.50 7.10
C LEU A 112 8.97 -3.18 5.87
N GLN A 113 8.91 -1.94 5.38
CA GLN A 113 9.72 -1.50 4.25
C GLN A 113 11.23 -1.67 4.54
N ARG A 114 11.69 -1.19 5.70
CA ARG A 114 13.11 -1.27 6.09
C ARG A 114 13.58 -2.71 6.32
N SER A 115 12.72 -3.60 6.81
CA SER A 115 13.10 -4.98 7.11
C SER A 115 13.15 -5.89 5.87
N ARG A 116 12.40 -5.57 4.82
CA ARG A 116 12.26 -6.42 3.62
C ARG A 116 12.99 -5.90 2.39
N HIS A 117 13.16 -4.60 2.25
CA HIS A 117 13.54 -3.96 0.99
C HIS A 117 14.78 -3.05 1.10
N SER A 118 15.66 -3.28 2.08
CA SER A 118 16.86 -2.46 2.27
C SER A 118 17.79 -2.41 1.06
N ASP A 119 17.75 -3.44 0.21
CA ASP A 119 18.73 -3.67 -0.87
C ASP A 119 18.09 -3.98 -2.24
N PHE A 120 16.79 -3.69 -2.43
CA PHE A 120 16.11 -4.04 -3.68
C PHE A 120 16.42 -3.03 -4.82
N PRO A 121 16.68 -3.47 -6.07
CA PRO A 121 17.10 -2.56 -7.14
C PRO A 121 16.02 -1.55 -7.54
N PRO A 122 16.28 -0.23 -7.52
CA PRO A 122 15.28 0.79 -7.82
C PRO A 122 14.61 0.67 -9.21
N ALA A 123 15.35 0.12 -10.19
CA ALA A 123 14.83 -0.08 -11.54
C ALA A 123 13.72 -1.14 -11.60
N GLU A 124 13.79 -2.20 -10.79
CA GLU A 124 12.79 -3.27 -10.75
C GLU A 124 11.48 -2.80 -10.09
N ILE A 125 11.60 -1.96 -9.06
CA ILE A 125 10.48 -1.27 -8.41
C ILE A 125 9.75 -0.39 -9.42
N GLU A 126 10.47 0.46 -10.15
CA GLU A 126 9.85 1.38 -11.11
C GLU A 126 9.21 0.63 -12.29
N ALA A 127 9.86 -0.41 -12.80
CA ALA A 127 9.28 -1.25 -13.85
C ALA A 127 7.97 -1.92 -13.39
N THR A 128 7.92 -2.37 -12.14
CA THR A 128 6.72 -2.99 -11.55
C THR A 128 5.63 -1.94 -11.30
N ARG A 129 6.00 -0.77 -10.78
CA ARG A 129 5.10 0.39 -10.62
C ARG A 129 4.43 0.77 -11.95
N GLN A 130 5.21 0.89 -13.01
CA GLN A 130 4.72 1.21 -14.36
C GLN A 130 3.74 0.14 -14.87
N ARG A 131 4.08 -1.15 -14.76
CA ARG A 131 3.19 -2.23 -15.20
C ARG A 131 1.88 -2.27 -14.41
N ILE A 132 1.91 -1.99 -13.11
CA ILE A 132 0.73 -2.03 -12.26
C ILE A 132 -0.19 -0.84 -12.52
N PHE A 133 0.37 0.37 -12.55
CA PHE A 133 -0.43 1.60 -12.59
C PHE A 133 -0.70 2.13 -14.00
N ASN A 134 0.11 1.78 -15.00
CA ASN A 134 -0.03 2.28 -16.38
C ASN A 134 -0.52 1.23 -17.40
N ALA A 135 -0.77 -0.03 -17.01
CA ALA A 135 -1.33 -1.05 -17.91
C ALA A 135 -2.83 -0.87 -18.23
N ALA A 136 -3.32 0.37 -18.23
CA ALA A 136 -4.68 0.76 -18.61
C ALA A 136 -4.74 2.13 -19.34
N ALA A 137 -3.60 2.59 -19.89
CA ALA A 137 -3.57 3.70 -20.86
C ALA A 137 -3.56 3.16 -22.29
#